data_AF-A0A7S3RZY3-F1
#
_entry.id   AF-A0A7S3RZY3-F1
#
_cell.length_a   1.000
_cell.length_b   1.000
_cell.length_c   1.000
_cell.angle_alpha   90.00
_cell.angle_beta   90.00
_cell.angle_gamma   90.00
#
_symmetry.space_group_name_H-M   'P 1'
#
loop_
_entity.id
_entity.type
_entity.pdbx_description
1 polymer ?
#
loop_
_entity_poly.entity_id
_entity_poly.type
_entity_poly.pdbx_seq_one_letter_code
_entity_poly.pdbx_strand_id
1 'polypeptide(L)'
;SLYFSGATVASAAFACGAALPQLVQVGLWLSFETAWASALMTSSVTTYVLIPGAARAKNVPQLRLLFSWRLQVLHNANLAMCAVEMVLGRVPLRMVHVPVGVLWGLHYVGFAWAWMLRTGGVVYYPFLDPTVPPSTSLPIHVALVAAFAAFFA
;
A
#
# COMPACT_ATOMS: atom_id res chain seq x y z
N SER A 1 -10.36 -5.87 -4.35
CA SER A 1 -9.43 -6.35 -3.30
C SER A 1 -10.07 -7.54 -2.59
N LEU A 2 -9.32 -8.62 -2.31
CA LEU A 2 -9.85 -9.82 -1.63
C LEU A 2 -10.58 -9.47 -0.32
N TYR A 3 -10.05 -8.47 0.40
CA TYR A 3 -10.68 -7.90 1.59
C TYR A 3 -12.11 -7.42 1.34
N PHE A 4 -12.31 -6.44 0.44
CA PHE A 4 -13.64 -5.85 0.20
C PHE A 4 -14.67 -6.88 -0.26
N SER A 5 -14.26 -7.86 -1.08
CA SER A 5 -15.14 -8.96 -1.48
C SER A 5 -15.52 -9.83 -0.29
N GLY A 6 -14.55 -10.20 0.56
CA GLY A 6 -14.80 -10.94 1.80
C GLY A 6 -15.67 -10.17 2.79
N ALA A 7 -15.40 -8.88 3.00
CA ALA A 7 -16.15 -7.99 3.89
C ALA A 7 -17.61 -7.82 3.43
N THR A 8 -17.84 -7.75 2.11
CA THR A 8 -19.19 -7.71 1.53
C THR A 8 -19.97 -9.00 1.83
N VAL A 9 -19.35 -10.16 1.59
CA VAL A 9 -19.96 -11.48 1.87
C VAL A 9 -20.22 -11.64 3.37
N ALA A 10 -19.27 -11.24 4.20
CA ALA A 10 -19.40 -11.27 5.66
C ALA A 10 -20.54 -10.39 6.17
N SER A 11 -20.67 -9.18 5.62
CA SER A 11 -21.76 -8.25 5.96
C SER A 11 -23.12 -8.80 5.55
N ALA A 12 -23.22 -9.40 4.36
CA ALA A 12 -24.44 -10.05 3.90
C ALA A 12 -24.82 -11.26 4.77
N ALA A 13 -23.85 -12.10 5.14
CA ALA A 13 -24.07 -13.23 6.04
C ALA A 13 -24.58 -12.78 7.41
N PHE A 14 -23.98 -11.73 7.97
CA PHE A 14 -24.40 -11.16 9.25
C PHE A 14 -25.83 -10.57 9.17
N ALA A 15 -26.17 -9.89 8.08
CA ALA A 15 -27.52 -9.37 7.84
C ALA A 15 -28.58 -10.50 7.75
N CYS A 16 -28.19 -11.69 7.29
CA CYS A 16 -29.03 -12.89 7.27
C CYS A 16 -29.05 -13.65 8.61
N GLY A 17 -28.42 -13.12 9.68
CA GLY A 17 -28.35 -13.75 11.00
C GLY A 17 -27.34 -14.90 11.12
N ALA A 18 -26.45 -15.08 10.14
CA ALA A 18 -25.42 -16.10 10.19
C ALA A 18 -24.20 -15.62 11.01
N ALA A 19 -23.70 -16.49 11.89
CA ALA A 19 -22.44 -16.26 12.60
C ALA A 19 -21.24 -16.62 11.70
N LEU A 20 -20.23 -15.75 11.67
CA LEU A 20 -19.00 -16.02 10.91
C LEU A 20 -18.05 -16.90 11.74
N PRO A 21 -17.51 -17.99 11.17
CA PRO A 21 -16.48 -18.78 11.83
C PRO A 21 -15.28 -17.92 12.23
N GLN A 22 -14.63 -18.24 13.36
CA GLN A 22 -13.49 -17.47 13.86
C GLN A 22 -12.35 -17.37 12.83
N LEU A 23 -12.11 -18.43 12.06
CA LEU A 23 -11.11 -18.43 10.99
C LEU A 23 -11.40 -17.36 9.92
N VAL A 24 -12.68 -17.15 9.58
CA VAL A 24 -13.10 -16.13 8.60
C VAL A 24 -12.90 -14.73 9.17
N GLN A 25 -13.21 -14.52 10.45
CA GLN A 25 -13.00 -13.23 11.12
C GLN A 25 -11.51 -12.86 11.18
N VAL A 26 -10.65 -13.80 11.58
CA VAL A 26 -9.18 -13.61 11.61
C VAL A 26 -8.64 -13.37 10.20
N GLY A 27 -9.10 -14.15 9.21
CA GLY A 27 -8.71 -13.97 7.82
C GLY A 27 -9.09 -12.59 7.27
N LEU A 28 -10.31 -12.12 7.59
CA LEU A 28 -10.77 -10.78 7.22
C LEU A 28 -9.92 -9.70 7.86
N TRP A 29 -9.61 -9.82 9.15
CA TRP A 29 -8.72 -8.88 9.85
C TRP A 29 -7.36 -8.78 9.18
N LEU A 30 -6.70 -9.93 8.93
CA LEU A 30 -5.39 -9.94 8.27
C LEU A 30 -5.46 -9.37 6.85
N SER A 31 -6.54 -9.66 6.12
CA SER A 31 -6.75 -9.12 4.78
C SER A 31 -7.03 -7.61 4.80
N PHE A 32 -7.64 -7.09 5.87
CA PHE A 32 -7.82 -5.65 6.09
C PHE A 32 -6.47 -4.96 6.31
N GLU A 33 -5.66 -5.47 7.25
CA GLU A 33 -4.34 -4.93 7.57
C GLU A 33 -3.43 -4.87 6.34
N THR A 34 -3.43 -5.94 5.54
CA THR A 34 -2.66 -6.01 4.29
C THR A 34 -3.22 -5.07 3.22
N ALA A 35 -4.53 -4.92 3.10
CA ALA A 35 -5.15 -3.97 2.18
C ALA A 35 -4.84 -2.52 2.57
N TRP A 36 -4.91 -2.19 3.86
CA TRP A 36 -4.56 -0.88 4.40
C TRP A 36 -3.08 -0.57 4.19
N ALA A 37 -2.19 -1.49 4.56
CA ALA A 37 -0.76 -1.37 4.33
C ALA A 37 -0.42 -1.15 2.85
N SER A 38 -1.04 -1.94 1.96
CA SER A 38 -0.86 -1.82 0.52
C SER A 38 -1.31 -0.46 -0.01
N ALA A 39 -2.49 0.00 0.41
CA ALA A 39 -3.06 1.26 -0.05
C ALA A 39 -2.24 2.47 0.41
N LEU A 40 -1.76 2.45 1.65
CA LEU A 40 -0.85 3.47 2.18
C LEU A 40 0.49 3.46 1.43
N MET A 41 1.07 2.28 1.17
CA MET A 41 2.32 2.15 0.43
C MET A 41 2.18 2.71 -0.99
N THR A 42 1.17 2.30 -1.76
CA THR A 42 0.99 2.77 -3.14
C THR A 42 0.74 4.27 -3.21
N SER A 43 -0.07 4.81 -2.30
CA SER A 43 -0.36 6.25 -2.23
C SER A 43 0.90 7.03 -1.85
N SER A 44 1.66 6.56 -0.87
CA SER A 44 2.88 7.21 -0.39
C SER A 44 4.02 7.16 -1.42
N VAL A 45 4.26 6.00 -2.05
CA VAL A 45 5.26 5.87 -3.13
C VAL A 45 4.91 6.81 -4.28
N THR A 46 3.65 6.82 -4.73
CA THR A 46 3.23 7.68 -5.85
C THR A 46 3.42 9.16 -5.51
N THR A 47 3.00 9.57 -4.32
CA THR A 47 3.01 10.97 -3.89
C THR A 47 4.40 11.49 -3.58
N TYR A 48 5.21 10.73 -2.83
CA TYR A 48 6.48 11.21 -2.29
C TYR A 48 7.71 10.74 -3.09
N VAL A 49 7.58 9.72 -3.92
CA VAL A 49 8.69 9.20 -4.73
C VAL A 49 8.48 9.47 -6.22
N LEU A 50 7.36 9.03 -6.80
CA LEU A 50 7.17 9.08 -8.26
C LEU A 50 6.95 10.50 -8.77
N ILE A 51 6.04 11.24 -8.15
CA ILE A 51 5.73 12.62 -8.57
C ILE A 51 6.98 13.52 -8.42
N PRO A 52 7.68 13.57 -7.27
CA PRO A 52 8.90 14.37 -7.14
C PRO A 52 10.04 13.87 -8.03
N GLY A 53 10.14 12.56 -8.28
CA GLY A 53 11.10 11.97 -9.21
C GLY A 53 10.89 12.45 -10.65
N ALA A 54 9.67 12.35 -11.16
CA ALA A 54 9.31 12.81 -12.50
C ALA A 54 9.46 14.34 -12.65
N ALA A 55 9.15 15.11 -11.60
CA ALA A 55 9.33 16.56 -11.58
C ALA A 55 10.82 16.94 -11.66
N ARG A 56 11.69 16.29 -10.88
CA ARG A 56 13.15 16.50 -10.93
C ARG A 56 13.76 16.14 -12.28
N ALA A 57 13.29 15.06 -12.90
CA ALA A 57 13.71 14.62 -14.22
C ALA A 57 13.14 15.48 -15.37
N LYS A 58 12.31 16.50 -15.07
CA LYS A 58 11.58 17.32 -16.06
C LYS A 58 10.80 16.48 -17.08
N ASN A 59 10.33 15.29 -16.68
CA ASN A 59 9.61 14.37 -17.55
C ASN A 59 8.11 14.72 -17.60
N VAL A 60 7.78 15.74 -18.40
CA VAL A 60 6.41 16.29 -18.51
C VAL A 60 5.37 15.23 -18.92
N PRO A 61 5.63 14.33 -19.90
CA PRO A 61 4.70 13.24 -20.22
C PRO A 61 4.39 12.32 -19.04
N GLN A 62 5.42 11.91 -18.29
CA GLN A 62 5.25 11.05 -17.12
C GLN A 62 4.50 11.78 -15.99
N LEU A 63 4.79 13.05 -15.76
CA LEU A 63 4.10 13.86 -14.76
C LEU A 63 2.60 13.97 -15.09
N ARG A 64 2.26 14.23 -16.36
CA ARG A 64 0.86 14.30 -16.82
C ARG A 64 0.14 12.95 -16.65
N LEU A 65 0.83 11.84 -16.87
CA LEU A 65 0.29 10.50 -16.64
C LEU A 65 0.03 10.26 -15.14
N LEU A 66 1.00 10.56 -14.28
CA LEU A 66 0.88 10.41 -12.83
C LEU A 66 -0.27 11.25 -12.24
N PHE A 67 -0.49 12.46 -12.74
CA PHE A 67 -1.63 13.31 -12.36
C PHE A 67 -2.92 13.01 -13.11
N SER A 68 -2.93 12.02 -14.01
CA SER A 68 -4.17 11.64 -14.68
C SER A 68 -5.17 11.08 -13.68
N TRP A 69 -6.45 11.40 -13.88
CA TRP A 69 -7.54 10.90 -13.04
C TRP A 69 -7.49 9.38 -12.85
N ARG A 70 -7.21 8.64 -13.93
CA ARG A 70 -7.15 7.17 -13.90
C ARG A 70 -6.07 6.66 -12.95
N LEU A 71 -4.86 7.22 -12.99
CA LEU A 71 -3.79 6.80 -12.08
C LEU A 71 -4.04 7.28 -10.65
N GLN A 72 -4.57 8.48 -10.46
CA GLN A 72 -4.89 9.00 -9.13
C GLN A 72 -5.96 8.15 -8.43
N VAL A 73 -7.01 7.75 -9.15
CA VAL A 73 -8.01 6.80 -8.66
C VAL A 73 -7.35 5.45 -8.36
N LEU A 74 -6.53 4.92 -9.27
CA LEU A 74 -5.89 3.61 -9.06
C LEU A 74 -4.98 3.58 -7.82
N HIS A 75 -4.24 4.66 -7.57
CA HIS A 75 -3.27 4.72 -6.47
C HIS A 75 -3.89 5.12 -5.13
N ASN A 76 -4.91 5.97 -5.13
CA ASN A 76 -5.45 6.57 -3.89
C ASN A 76 -6.88 6.13 -3.55
N ALA A 77 -7.69 5.61 -4.48
CA ALA A 77 -9.07 5.26 -4.18
C ALA A 77 -9.18 4.12 -3.16
N ASN A 78 -8.28 3.14 -3.23
CA ASN A 78 -8.23 2.07 -2.22
C ASN A 78 -7.94 2.63 -0.81
N LEU A 79 -7.07 3.64 -0.72
CA LEU A 79 -6.77 4.30 0.55
C LEU A 79 -8.00 5.05 1.07
N ALA A 80 -8.70 5.79 0.21
CA ALA A 80 -9.92 6.48 0.58
C ALA A 80 -11.02 5.52 1.04
N MET A 81 -11.22 4.40 0.34
CA MET A 81 -12.22 3.38 0.71
C MET A 81 -11.91 2.75 2.07
N CYS A 82 -10.66 2.34 2.31
CA CYS A 82 -10.27 1.81 3.61
C CYS A 82 -10.42 2.89 4.70
N ALA A 83 -10.04 4.15 4.44
CA ALA A 83 -10.16 5.23 5.42
C ALA A 83 -11.63 5.50 5.81
N VAL A 84 -12.55 5.51 4.82
CA VAL A 84 -14.00 5.61 5.08
C VAL A 84 -14.48 4.45 5.94
N GLU A 85 -14.09 3.22 5.62
CA GLU A 85 -14.47 2.04 6.39
C GLU A 85 -13.95 2.08 7.83
N MET A 86 -12.74 2.57 8.04
CA MET A 86 -12.19 2.76 9.39
C MET A 86 -12.97 3.77 10.21
N VAL A 87 -13.34 4.90 9.60
CA VAL A 87 -14.13 5.95 10.26
C VAL A 87 -15.52 5.43 10.63
N LEU A 88 -16.19 4.73 9.71
CA LEU A 88 -17.53 4.18 9.94
C LEU A 88 -17.51 3.00 10.92
N GLY A 89 -16.51 2.11 10.80
CA GLY A 89 -16.33 0.94 11.66
C GLY A 89 -15.70 1.26 13.02
N ARG A 90 -15.27 2.51 13.26
CA ARG A 90 -14.56 2.96 14.46
C ARG A 90 -13.35 2.08 14.80
N VAL A 91 -12.65 1.62 13.76
CA VAL A 91 -11.43 0.80 13.93
C VAL A 91 -10.30 1.72 14.38
N PRO A 92 -9.74 1.55 15.59
CA PRO A 92 -8.72 2.44 16.09
C PRO A 92 -7.40 2.21 15.35
N LEU A 93 -6.85 3.26 14.72
CA LEU A 93 -5.46 3.26 14.26
C LEU A 93 -4.54 3.32 15.48
N ARG A 94 -3.74 2.29 15.64
CA ARG A 94 -2.74 2.15 16.69
C ARG A 94 -1.40 1.85 16.07
N MET A 95 -0.34 2.34 16.72
CA MET A 95 1.05 2.03 16.34
C MET A 95 1.36 0.53 16.25
N VAL A 96 0.57 -0.33 16.91
CA VAL A 96 0.70 -1.80 16.83
C VAL A 96 0.50 -2.36 15.41
N HIS A 97 -0.13 -1.61 14.52
CA HIS A 97 -0.36 -2.02 13.12
C HIS A 97 0.82 -1.65 12.19
N VAL A 98 1.72 -0.76 12.63
CA VAL A 98 2.87 -0.33 11.85
C VAL A 98 3.78 -1.51 11.42
N PRO A 99 4.11 -2.48 12.30
CA PRO A 99 4.91 -3.64 11.91
C PRO A 99 4.33 -4.44 10.75
N VAL A 100 3.00 -4.57 10.65
CA VAL A 100 2.36 -5.31 9.56
C VAL A 100 2.64 -4.65 8.21
N GLY A 101 2.54 -3.32 8.15
CA GLY A 101 2.85 -2.60 6.92
C GLY A 101 4.34 -2.59 6.57
N VAL A 102 5.22 -2.54 7.57
CA VAL A 102 6.68 -2.70 7.33
C VAL A 102 6.99 -4.08 6.78
N LEU A 103 6.45 -5.15 7.39
CA LEU A 103 6.62 -6.52 6.91
C LEU A 103 6.08 -6.70 5.48
N TRP A 104 4.94 -6.08 5.18
CA TRP A 104 4.37 -6.09 3.84
C TRP A 104 5.23 -5.35 2.82
N GLY A 105 5.80 -4.20 3.21
CA GLY A 105 6.76 -3.46 2.39
C GLY A 105 8.02 -4.29 2.10
N LEU A 106 8.57 -4.96 3.10
CA LEU A 106 9.70 -5.88 2.93
C LEU A 106 9.37 -7.06 2.01
N HIS A 107 8.18 -7.63 2.17
CA HIS A 107 7.68 -8.67 1.27
C HIS A 107 7.61 -8.18 -0.18
N TYR A 108 7.12 -6.96 -0.41
CA TYR A 108 7.06 -6.35 -1.74
C TYR A 108 8.44 -6.10 -2.34
N VAL A 109 9.43 -5.66 -1.54
CA VAL A 109 10.82 -5.54 -1.99
C VAL A 109 11.37 -6.89 -2.44
N GLY A 110 11.17 -7.95 -1.64
CA GLY A 110 11.58 -9.30 -2.00
C GLY A 110 10.92 -9.81 -3.29
N PHE A 111 9.61 -9.56 -3.45
CA PHE A 111 8.89 -9.86 -4.68
C PHE A 111 9.48 -9.12 -5.89
N ALA A 112 9.74 -7.83 -5.77
CA ALA A 112 10.30 -7.02 -6.84
C ALA A 112 11.69 -7.49 -7.27
N TRP A 113 12.54 -7.89 -6.32
CA TRP A 113 13.86 -8.47 -6.62
C TRP A 113 13.74 -9.82 -7.32
N ALA A 114 12.84 -10.70 -6.86
CA ALA A 114 12.58 -11.97 -7.54
C ALA A 114 12.05 -11.75 -8.96
N TRP A 115 11.18 -10.76 -9.15
CA TRP A 115 10.66 -10.38 -10.46
C TRP A 115 11.73 -9.81 -11.39
N MET A 116 12.62 -8.98 -10.86
CA MET A 116 13.79 -8.44 -11.59
C MET A 116 14.69 -9.57 -12.10
N LEU A 117 15.00 -10.56 -11.25
CA LEU A 117 15.79 -11.73 -11.65
C LEU A 117 15.13 -12.54 -12.76
N ARG A 118 13.78 -12.61 -12.78
CA ARG A 118 13.02 -13.32 -13.81
C ARG A 118 12.84 -12.55 -15.13
N THR A 119 12.78 -11.22 -15.08
CA THR A 119 12.49 -10.37 -16.25
C THR A 119 13.73 -9.73 -16.89
N GLY A 120 14.92 -10.08 -16.41
CA GLY A 120 16.18 -9.62 -17.01
C GLY A 120 16.62 -8.23 -16.53
N GLY A 121 16.31 -7.85 -15.29
CA GLY A 121 16.87 -6.65 -14.67
C GLY A 121 15.98 -5.40 -14.69
N VAL A 122 14.69 -5.50 -15.05
CA VAL A 122 13.80 -4.34 -15.07
C VAL A 122 13.41 -3.96 -13.63
N VAL A 123 13.95 -2.84 -13.15
CA VAL A 123 13.55 -2.23 -11.89
C VAL A 123 12.77 -0.96 -12.18
N TYR A 124 11.50 -0.94 -11.77
CA TYR A 124 10.61 0.20 -12.02
C TYR A 124 10.84 1.37 -11.07
N TYR A 125 11.48 1.13 -9.93
CA TYR A 125 11.62 2.13 -8.87
C TYR A 125 13.02 2.13 -8.24
N PRO A 126 13.63 3.30 -8.03
CA PRO A 126 15.00 3.40 -7.51
C PRO A 126 15.14 2.91 -6.07
N PHE A 127 14.06 2.86 -5.28
CA PHE A 127 14.10 2.24 -3.95
C PHE A 127 14.04 0.71 -3.98
N LEU A 128 13.61 0.10 -5.08
CA LEU A 128 13.63 -1.34 -5.27
C LEU A 128 14.92 -1.81 -5.96
N ASP A 129 15.75 -0.89 -6.43
CA ASP A 129 16.95 -1.22 -7.18
C ASP A 129 18.09 -1.58 -6.22
N PRO A 130 18.54 -2.86 -6.18
CA PRO A 130 19.63 -3.27 -5.30
C PRO A 130 20.98 -2.70 -5.75
N THR A 131 21.08 -2.13 -6.96
CA THR A 131 22.32 -1.52 -7.48
C THR A 131 22.49 -0.07 -7.07
N VAL A 132 21.44 0.58 -6.57
CA VAL A 132 21.50 1.97 -6.09
C VAL A 132 22.23 2.02 -4.74
N PRO A 133 23.22 2.92 -4.57
CA PRO A 133 23.97 3.04 -3.33
C PRO A 133 23.06 3.25 -2.11
N PRO A 134 23.39 2.65 -0.94
CA PRO A 134 22.64 2.85 0.30
C PRO A 134 22.48 4.33 0.69
N SER A 135 23.44 5.19 0.33
CA SER A 135 23.35 6.64 0.57
C SER A 135 22.15 7.31 -0.11
N THR A 136 21.66 6.75 -1.21
CA THR A 136 20.51 7.25 -1.97
C THR A 136 19.24 6.46 -1.65
N SER A 137 19.33 5.15 -1.49
CA SER A 137 18.16 4.30 -1.24
C SER A 137 17.66 4.37 0.21
N LEU A 138 18.54 4.45 1.20
CA LEU A 138 18.17 4.45 2.63
C LEU A 138 17.29 5.65 3.02
N PRO A 139 17.56 6.90 2.59
CA PRO A 139 16.68 8.03 2.86
C PRO A 139 15.27 7.84 2.28
N ILE A 140 15.14 7.18 1.12
CA ILE A 140 13.84 6.92 0.50
C ILE A 140 13.04 5.90 1.34
N HIS A 141 13.69 4.83 1.80
CA HIS A 141 13.06 3.85 2.69
C HIS A 141 12.64 4.47 4.03
N VAL A 142 13.51 5.28 4.63
CA VAL A 142 13.21 5.99 5.88
C VAL A 142 12.04 6.96 5.69
N ALA A 143 12.03 7.74 4.61
CA ALA A 143 10.91 8.64 4.31
C ALA A 143 9.60 7.87 4.07
N LEU A 144 9.66 6.72 3.42
CA LEU A 144 8.50 5.84 3.21
C LEU A 144 7.96 5.28 4.52
N VAL A 145 8.83 4.75 5.39
CA VAL A 145 8.43 4.23 6.70
C VAL A 145 7.93 5.35 7.61
N ALA A 146 8.55 6.53 7.59
CA ALA A 146 8.11 7.68 8.36
C ALA A 146 6.74 8.20 7.88
N ALA A 147 6.55 8.34 6.56
CA ALA A 147 5.25 8.68 5.99
C ALA A 147 4.19 7.64 6.35
N PHE A 148 4.52 6.36 6.27
CA PHE A 148 3.65 5.26 6.66
C PHE A 148 3.28 5.32 8.16
N ALA A 149 4.26 5.49 9.04
CA ALA A 149 4.07 5.56 10.48
C ALA A 149 3.27 6.80 10.91
N ALA A 150 3.40 7.92 10.21
CA ALA A 150 2.62 9.13 10.47
C ALA A 150 1.11 8.92 10.31
N PHE A 151 0.66 7.91 9.57
CA PHE A 151 -0.77 7.56 9.50
C PHE A 151 -1.28 6.81 10.74
N PHE A 152 -0.40 6.39 11.64
CA PHE A 152 -0.74 5.68 12.88
C PHE A 152 -0.38 6.47 14.15
N ALA A 153 0.08 7.72 13.99
CA ALA A 153 0.42 8.67 15.06
C ALA A 153 -0.73 9.66 15.28
#